data_AF-A0A6B3G8D0-F1
#
_entry.id   AF-A0A6B3G8D0-F1
#
_cell.length_a   1.000
_cell.length_b   1.000
_cell.length_c   1.000
_cell.angle_alpha   90.00
_cell.angle_beta   90.00
_cell.angle_gamma   90.00
#
_symmetry.space_group_name_H-M   'P 1'
#
loop_
_entity.id
_entity.type
_entity.pdbx_description
1 polymer ?
#
loop_
_entity_poly.entity_id
_entity_poly.type
_entity_poly.pdbx_seq_one_letter_code
_entity_poly.pdbx_strand_id
1 'polypeptide(L)'
;ARAPAPDRWRPWRFRMSNDVWGTPVVSGDLLYVTSFEVHALDVGNGRRQFKTRDVAWAMAVEGGRIHASDGPSLYALDATTGAEQWRLSTDAWVYALKADRGTVLTATRGGGVQGWEASSGEKLWEVTGAQSDFETAEAGPVIHDGTVYVWQDARLRALDARTGLER
;
A
#
# COMPACT_ATOMS: atom_id res chain seq x y z
N ALA A 1 -41.54 21.14 -14.52
CA ALA A 1 -40.22 21.02 -15.18
C ALA A 1 -39.60 19.70 -14.75
N ARG A 2 -39.14 18.87 -15.69
CA ARG A 2 -38.50 17.58 -15.40
C ARG A 2 -37.06 17.87 -14.97
N ALA A 3 -36.63 17.34 -13.82
CA ALA A 3 -35.25 17.48 -13.37
C ALA A 3 -34.28 16.96 -14.46
N PRO A 4 -33.13 17.60 -14.68
CA PRO A 4 -32.13 17.09 -15.61
C PRO A 4 -31.77 15.66 -15.20
N ALA A 5 -31.76 14.75 -16.17
CA ALA A 5 -31.33 13.38 -15.92
C ALA A 5 -29.88 13.43 -15.40
N PRO A 6 -29.52 12.67 -14.36
CA PRO A 6 -28.15 12.64 -13.86
C PRO A 6 -27.23 12.27 -15.03
N ASP A 7 -26.10 12.99 -15.15
CA ASP A 7 -25.11 12.73 -16.18
C ASP A 7 -24.77 11.24 -16.18
N ARG A 8 -25.06 10.60 -17.31
CA ARG A 8 -24.88 9.16 -17.45
C ARG A 8 -23.40 8.89 -17.30
N TRP A 9 -23.02 8.13 -16.27
CA TRP A 9 -21.64 7.66 -16.09
C TRP A 9 -21.12 7.14 -17.42
N ARG A 10 -20.03 7.75 -17.92
CA ARG A 10 -19.34 7.29 -19.11
C ARG A 10 -18.15 6.46 -18.67
N PRO A 11 -18.16 5.13 -18.87
CA PRO A 11 -16.99 4.33 -18.60
C PRO A 11 -15.83 4.85 -19.46
N TRP A 12 -14.73 5.20 -18.82
CA TRP A 12 -13.48 5.52 -19.49
C TRP A 12 -12.56 4.29 -19.50
N ARG A 13 -11.58 4.29 -20.40
CA ARG A 13 -10.56 3.25 -20.50
C ARG A 13 -9.20 3.90 -20.55
N PHE A 14 -8.27 3.38 -19.76
CA PHE A 14 -6.87 3.77 -19.80
C PHE A 14 -6.04 2.56 -20.24
N ARG A 15 -5.17 2.75 -21.24
CA ARG A 15 -4.28 1.68 -21.70
C ARG A 15 -2.97 1.76 -20.94
N MET A 16 -2.72 0.77 -20.08
CA MET A 16 -1.43 0.57 -19.44
C MET A 16 -0.41 0.06 -20.46
N SER A 17 0.86 0.41 -20.24
CA SER A 17 1.97 -0.08 -21.07
C SER A 17 2.39 -1.51 -20.68
N ASN A 18 2.10 -1.93 -19.45
CA ASN A 18 2.45 -3.22 -18.88
C ASN A 18 1.23 -3.86 -18.23
N ASP A 19 1.37 -5.12 -17.82
CA ASP A 19 0.34 -5.82 -17.05
C ASP A 19 0.09 -5.12 -15.70
N VAL A 20 -1.19 -5.08 -15.34
CA VAL A 20 -1.63 -4.66 -14.01
C VAL A 20 -1.62 -5.87 -13.12
N TRP A 21 -1.02 -5.72 -11.96
CA TRP A 21 -0.69 -6.87 -11.12
C TRP A 21 -0.86 -6.59 -9.62
N GLY A 22 -0.87 -5.31 -9.21
CA GLY A 22 -1.41 -4.90 -7.92
C GLY A 22 -2.89 -4.55 -7.98
N THR A 23 -3.51 -4.43 -6.80
CA THR A 23 -4.91 -4.01 -6.66
C THR A 23 -5.02 -2.48 -6.83
N PRO A 24 -5.89 -1.97 -7.73
CA PRO A 24 -6.15 -0.53 -7.84
C PRO A 24 -6.70 0.05 -6.54
N VAL A 25 -6.24 1.25 -6.16
CA VAL A 25 -6.67 1.95 -4.93
C VAL A 25 -7.27 3.30 -5.29
N VAL A 26 -8.47 3.61 -4.79
CA VAL A 26 -9.09 4.94 -4.92
C VAL A 26 -8.84 5.73 -3.64
N SER A 27 -8.36 6.96 -3.77
CA SER A 27 -8.27 7.93 -2.67
C SER A 27 -8.60 9.34 -3.19
N GLY A 28 -9.64 9.95 -2.63
CA GLY A 28 -10.21 11.18 -3.15
C GLY A 28 -10.63 11.02 -4.62
N ASP A 29 -10.19 11.95 -5.47
CA ASP A 29 -10.49 11.96 -6.91
C ASP A 29 -9.49 11.17 -7.75
N LEU A 30 -8.54 10.48 -7.11
CA LEU A 30 -7.47 9.74 -7.78
C LEU A 30 -7.60 8.22 -7.60
N LEU A 31 -7.36 7.51 -8.70
CA LEU A 31 -7.16 6.06 -8.78
C LEU A 31 -5.67 5.78 -8.99
N TYR A 32 -5.08 5.00 -8.09
CA TYR A 32 -3.71 4.54 -8.16
C TYR A 32 -3.66 3.10 -8.66
N VAL A 33 -2.86 2.83 -9.70
CA VAL A 33 -2.73 1.49 -10.30
C VAL A 33 -1.25 1.18 -10.53
N THR A 34 -0.83 -0.03 -10.18
CA THR A 34 0.55 -0.49 -10.41
C THR A 34 0.67 -1.31 -11.70
N SER A 35 1.58 -0.89 -12.59
CA SER A 35 1.97 -1.62 -13.81
C SER A 35 3.48 -1.46 -14.04
N PHE A 36 4.27 -2.06 -13.13
CA PHE A 36 5.60 -1.64 -12.68
C PHE A 36 5.61 -0.35 -11.88
N GLU A 37 5.37 0.79 -12.53
CA GLU A 37 5.26 2.10 -11.87
C GLU A 37 3.85 2.29 -11.27
N VAL A 38 3.68 3.28 -10.39
CA VAL A 38 2.36 3.73 -9.93
C VAL A 38 1.83 4.78 -10.90
N HIS A 39 0.64 4.55 -11.45
CA HIS A 39 -0.13 5.54 -12.21
C HIS A 39 -1.18 6.18 -11.32
N ALA A 40 -1.27 7.50 -11.31
CA ALA A 40 -2.38 8.24 -10.69
C ALA A 40 -3.31 8.77 -11.78
N LEU A 41 -4.56 8.28 -11.80
CA LEU A 41 -5.58 8.60 -12.80
C LEU A 41 -6.75 9.32 -12.12
N ASP A 42 -7.32 10.32 -12.78
CA ASP A 42 -8.58 10.93 -12.36
C ASP A 42 -9.74 9.90 -12.42
N VAL A 43 -10.47 9.74 -11.32
CA VAL A 43 -11.57 8.77 -11.22
C VAL A 43 -12.73 9.11 -12.16
N GLY A 44 -12.99 10.39 -12.40
CA GLY A 44 -14.11 10.85 -13.21
C GLY A 44 -13.91 10.66 -14.71
N ASN A 45 -12.68 10.80 -15.20
CA ASN A 45 -12.41 10.82 -16.64
C ASN A 45 -11.23 9.93 -17.11
N GLY A 46 -10.47 9.32 -16.20
CA GLY A 46 -9.38 8.40 -16.53
C GLY A 46 -8.10 9.07 -17.03
N ARG A 47 -8.00 10.41 -17.01
CA ARG A 47 -6.79 11.12 -17.40
C ARG A 47 -5.72 10.89 -16.34
N ARG A 48 -4.53 10.51 -16.79
CA ARG A 48 -3.36 10.39 -15.92
C ARG A 48 -2.90 11.77 -15.45
N GLN A 49 -2.85 11.97 -14.15
CA GLN A 49 -2.24 13.15 -13.54
C GLN A 49 -0.71 13.00 -13.50
N PHE A 50 -0.22 11.88 -12.97
CA PHE A 50 1.21 11.56 -12.97
C PHE A 50 1.46 10.04 -13.05
N LYS A 51 2.73 9.69 -13.22
CA LYS A 51 3.25 8.35 -12.98
C LYS A 51 4.56 8.44 -12.22
N THR A 52 4.85 7.46 -11.38
CA THR A 52 6.14 7.36 -10.69
C THR A 52 7.20 6.83 -11.65
N ARG A 53 8.46 6.84 -11.19
CA ARG A 53 9.59 6.26 -11.95
C ARG A 53 9.95 4.86 -11.49
N ASP A 54 9.80 4.62 -10.19
CA ASP A 54 10.24 3.38 -9.58
C ASP A 54 9.19 2.30 -9.63
N VAL A 55 9.68 1.07 -9.57
CA VAL A 55 8.85 -0.12 -9.49
C VAL A 55 8.15 -0.16 -8.13
N ALA A 56 6.87 -0.50 -8.12
CA ALA A 56 6.05 -0.68 -6.95
C ALA A 56 5.47 -2.09 -6.97
N TRP A 57 6.15 -3.03 -6.30
CA TRP A 57 5.66 -4.39 -6.12
C TRP A 57 4.53 -4.53 -5.11
N ALA A 58 4.57 -3.71 -4.07
CA ALA A 58 3.48 -3.56 -3.13
C ALA A 58 3.17 -2.07 -3.00
N MET A 59 1.89 -1.74 -2.79
CA MET A 59 1.41 -0.37 -2.65
C MET A 59 0.25 -0.30 -1.65
N ALA A 60 0.22 0.75 -0.85
CA ALA A 60 -0.96 1.21 -0.12
C ALA A 60 -1.06 2.73 -0.22
N VAL A 61 -2.28 3.26 -0.05
CA VAL A 61 -2.53 4.71 -0.07
C VAL A 61 -3.30 5.07 1.19
N GLU A 62 -2.75 5.95 2.02
CA GLU A 62 -3.34 6.39 3.29
C GLU A 62 -2.83 7.79 3.64
N GLY A 63 -3.65 8.60 4.31
CA GLY A 63 -3.19 9.89 4.85
C GLY A 63 -2.62 10.89 3.82
N GLY A 64 -3.04 10.80 2.55
CA GLY A 64 -2.49 11.63 1.47
C GLY A 64 -1.11 11.19 0.96
N ARG A 65 -0.70 9.95 1.23
CA ARG A 65 0.57 9.36 0.82
C ARG A 65 0.37 8.05 0.06
N ILE A 66 1.23 7.82 -0.92
CA ILE A 66 1.41 6.50 -1.54
C ILE A 66 2.61 5.87 -0.84
N HIS A 67 2.39 4.74 -0.17
CA HIS A 67 3.46 3.89 0.34
C HIS A 67 3.69 2.77 -0.67
N ALA A 68 4.93 2.60 -1.10
CA ALA A 68 5.26 1.58 -2.07
C ALA A 68 6.62 0.95 -1.80
N SER A 69 6.81 -0.25 -2.33
CA SER A 69 8.07 -0.98 -2.22
C SER A 69 8.46 -1.60 -3.55
N ASP A 70 9.73 -1.50 -3.91
CA ASP A 70 10.34 -2.20 -5.04
C ASP A 70 10.94 -3.56 -4.66
N GLY A 71 10.64 -4.05 -3.45
CA GLY A 71 11.20 -5.27 -2.88
C GLY A 71 12.23 -4.93 -1.80
N PRO A 72 13.45 -4.50 -2.15
CA PRO A 72 14.50 -4.16 -1.19
C PRO A 72 14.39 -2.74 -0.61
N SER A 73 13.50 -1.88 -1.12
CA SER A 73 13.28 -0.52 -0.61
C SER A 73 11.83 -0.30 -0.23
N LEU A 74 11.60 0.53 0.78
CA LEU A 74 10.29 1.09 1.14
C LEU A 74 10.37 2.61 0.98
N TYR A 75 9.34 3.20 0.37
CA TYR A 75 9.30 4.64 0.13
C TYR A 75 7.88 5.18 0.24
N ALA A 76 7.78 6.47 0.54
CA ALA A 76 6.52 7.21 0.49
C ALA A 76 6.61 8.37 -0.48
N LEU A 77 5.51 8.57 -1.19
CA LEU A 77 5.31 9.68 -2.11
C LEU A 77 4.08 10.48 -1.68
N ASP A 78 4.10 11.78 -1.94
CA ASP A 78 2.92 12.62 -1.88
C ASP A 78 1.88 12.11 -2.89
N ALA A 79 0.66 11.82 -2.44
CA ALA A 79 -0.33 11.17 -3.28
C ALA A 79 -0.87 12.07 -4.39
N THR A 80 -0.74 13.40 -4.27
CA THR A 80 -1.24 14.37 -5.24
C THR A 80 -0.24 14.64 -6.35
N THR A 81 1.05 14.72 -5.99
CA THR A 81 2.13 15.15 -6.89
C THR A 81 3.04 14.02 -7.33
N GLY A 82 3.07 12.90 -6.58
CA GLY A 82 4.02 11.82 -6.77
C GLY A 82 5.44 12.15 -6.31
N ALA A 83 5.65 13.27 -5.61
CA ALA A 83 6.95 13.66 -5.09
C ALA A 83 7.37 12.75 -3.94
N GLU A 84 8.62 12.27 -3.95
CA GLU A 84 9.16 11.45 -2.87
C GLU A 84 9.26 12.25 -1.56
N GLN A 85 8.78 11.66 -0.48
CA GLN A 85 8.80 12.23 0.86
C GLN A 85 9.90 11.58 1.72
N TRP A 86 10.04 10.26 1.62
CA TRP A 86 11.11 9.51 2.26
C TRP A 86 11.34 8.18 1.54
N ARG A 87 12.53 7.59 1.74
CA ARG A 87 12.95 6.28 1.22
C ARG A 87 13.94 5.64 2.19
N LEU A 88 13.83 4.31 2.33
CA LEU A 88 14.75 3.49 3.10
C LEU A 88 14.95 2.12 2.47
N SER A 89 16.06 1.46 2.81
CA SER A 89 16.28 0.05 2.50
C SER A 89 15.61 -0.84 3.53
N THR A 90 15.02 -1.94 3.10
CA THR A 90 14.43 -2.96 3.98
C THR A 90 15.40 -4.11 4.21
N ASP A 91 15.27 -4.79 5.35
CA ASP A 91 16.16 -5.88 5.73
C ASP A 91 16.01 -7.13 4.85
N ALA A 92 14.85 -7.26 4.19
CA ALA A 92 14.55 -8.31 3.22
C ALA A 92 13.49 -7.82 2.23
N TRP A 93 13.22 -8.64 1.20
CA TRP A 93 12.28 -8.32 0.14
C TRP A 93 10.85 -8.20 0.66
N VAL A 94 10.23 -7.02 0.53
CA VAL A 94 8.83 -6.79 0.89
C VAL A 94 7.92 -7.43 -0.15
N TYR A 95 7.05 -8.33 0.28
CA TYR A 95 6.06 -9.00 -0.59
C TYR A 95 4.63 -8.53 -0.33
N ALA A 96 4.36 -7.92 0.83
CA ALA A 96 3.06 -7.35 1.16
C ALA A 96 3.22 -6.01 1.89
N LEU A 97 2.31 -5.09 1.61
CA LEU A 97 2.27 -3.75 2.20
C LEU A 97 0.81 -3.36 2.45
N LYS A 98 0.54 -2.76 3.62
CA LYS A 98 -0.74 -2.18 4.03
C LYS A 98 -0.49 -0.88 4.80
N ALA A 99 -1.49 -0.01 4.90
CA ALA A 99 -1.39 1.20 5.73
C ALA A 99 -2.73 1.50 6.39
N ASP A 100 -2.72 1.91 7.66
CA ASP A 100 -3.88 2.39 8.41
C ASP A 100 -3.42 3.32 9.53
N ARG A 101 -4.12 4.45 9.73
CA ARG A 101 -3.94 5.40 10.83
C ARG A 101 -2.48 5.81 11.08
N GLY A 102 -1.77 6.13 10.00
CA GLY A 102 -0.37 6.56 10.05
C GLY A 102 0.64 5.43 10.34
N THR A 103 0.23 4.17 10.29
CA THR A 103 1.15 3.02 10.32
C THR A 103 1.21 2.37 8.94
N VAL A 104 2.42 2.19 8.42
CA VAL A 104 2.68 1.31 7.28
C VAL A 104 3.10 -0.05 7.83
N LEU A 105 2.45 -1.10 7.36
CA LEU A 105 2.73 -2.48 7.71
C LEU A 105 3.37 -3.17 6.50
N THR A 106 4.54 -3.77 6.68
CA THR A 106 5.20 -4.57 5.65
C THR A 106 5.38 -6.01 6.12
N ALA A 107 5.33 -6.94 5.17
CA ALA A 107 5.82 -8.30 5.35
C ALA A 107 6.98 -8.57 4.40
N THR A 108 8.05 -9.14 4.93
CA THR A 108 9.30 -9.39 4.24
C THR A 108 9.59 -10.88 4.16
N ARG A 109 10.29 -11.29 3.09
CA ARG A 109 10.71 -12.68 2.91
C ARG A 109 11.63 -13.13 4.05
N GLY A 110 11.45 -14.36 4.52
CA GLY A 110 12.08 -14.89 5.72
C GLY A 110 11.28 -14.64 7.01
N GLY A 111 10.09 -14.05 6.89
CA GLY A 111 9.11 -13.94 7.98
C GLY A 111 9.26 -12.72 8.88
N GLY A 112 9.62 -11.56 8.33
CA GLY A 112 9.59 -10.29 9.05
C GLY A 112 8.27 -9.56 8.84
N VAL A 113 7.56 -9.21 9.92
CA VAL A 113 6.40 -8.32 9.91
C VAL A 113 6.76 -7.04 10.66
N GLN A 114 6.70 -5.91 9.98
CA GLN A 114 7.28 -4.66 10.47
C GLN A 114 6.24 -3.52 10.41
N GLY A 115 6.15 -2.76 11.49
CA GLY A 115 5.38 -1.52 11.55
C GLY A 115 6.30 -0.32 11.36
N TRP A 116 5.87 0.65 10.56
CA TRP A 116 6.61 1.87 10.24
C TRP A 116 5.72 3.09 10.42
N GLU A 117 6.31 4.20 10.86
CA GLU A 117 5.65 5.50 10.91
C GLU A 117 5.47 6.04 9.49
N ALA A 118 4.22 6.20 9.05
CA ALA A 118 3.90 6.60 7.68
C ALA A 118 4.49 7.97 7.31
N SER A 119 4.62 8.86 8.28
CA SER A 119 5.07 10.23 8.02
C SER A 119 6.58 10.36 7.79
N SER A 120 7.39 9.48 8.40
CA SER A 120 8.86 9.58 8.44
C SER A 120 9.61 8.36 7.90
N GLY A 121 8.96 7.20 7.83
CA GLY A 121 9.61 5.91 7.55
C GLY A 121 10.35 5.32 8.76
N GLU A 122 10.18 5.87 9.97
CA GLU A 122 10.79 5.30 11.17
C GLU A 122 10.20 3.92 11.49
N LYS A 123 11.05 2.91 11.73
CA LYS A 123 10.59 1.59 12.17
C LYS A 123 10.05 1.69 13.60
N LEU A 124 8.77 1.35 13.79
CA LEU A 124 8.10 1.36 15.09
C LEU A 124 8.34 0.07 15.85
N TRP A 125 8.21 -1.08 15.17
CA TRP A 125 8.34 -2.40 15.77
C TRP A 125 8.55 -3.46 14.69
N GLU A 126 8.95 -4.65 15.12
CA GLU A 126 9.16 -5.81 14.24
C GLU A 126 8.83 -7.12 14.97
N VAL A 127 8.17 -8.03 14.26
CA VAL A 127 7.98 -9.44 14.64
C VAL A 127 8.72 -10.29 13.62
N THR A 128 9.56 -11.21 14.09
CA THR A 128 10.32 -12.14 13.26
C THR A 128 9.74 -13.55 13.34
N GLY A 129 9.98 -14.37 12.32
CA GLY A 129 9.49 -15.74 12.24
C GLY A 129 7.97 -15.85 12.06
N ALA A 130 7.33 -14.84 11.49
CA ALA A 130 5.90 -14.82 11.22
C ALA A 130 5.62 -14.97 9.73
N GLN A 131 4.56 -15.70 9.37
CA GLN A 131 4.04 -15.78 8.00
C GLN A 131 5.10 -16.14 6.93
N SER A 132 6.04 -17.04 7.26
CA SER A 132 7.09 -17.51 6.35
C SER A 132 6.64 -18.65 5.42
N ASP A 133 5.55 -19.34 5.75
CA ASP A 133 5.11 -20.52 4.98
C ASP A 133 4.56 -20.13 3.59
N PHE A 134 3.95 -18.95 3.49
CA PHE A 134 3.33 -18.44 2.25
C PHE A 134 3.58 -16.93 2.11
N GLU A 135 4.59 -16.57 1.31
CA GLU A 135 5.03 -15.19 1.12
C GLU A 135 4.32 -14.53 -0.08
N THR A 136 2.99 -14.43 -0.01
CA THR A 136 2.15 -13.76 -1.05
C THR A 136 1.44 -12.55 -0.50
N ALA A 137 1.01 -11.64 -1.38
CA ALA A 137 0.31 -10.41 -0.96
C ALA A 137 -0.99 -10.69 -0.18
N GLU A 138 -1.68 -11.79 -0.50
CA GLU A 138 -2.93 -12.24 0.11
C GLU A 138 -2.70 -12.96 1.45
N ALA A 139 -1.56 -13.62 1.60
CA ALA A 139 -1.17 -14.33 2.81
C ALA A 139 -0.42 -13.44 3.81
N GLY A 140 -0.21 -12.16 3.49
CA GLY A 140 0.43 -11.15 4.36
C GLY A 140 -0.44 -10.73 5.55
N PRO A 141 0.13 -9.99 6.52
CA PRO A 141 -0.57 -9.56 7.73
C PRO A 141 -1.63 -8.52 7.37
N VAL A 142 -2.71 -8.48 8.16
CA VAL A 142 -3.83 -7.56 7.95
C VAL A 142 -3.80 -6.49 9.02
N ILE A 143 -4.00 -5.23 8.63
CA ILE A 143 -4.22 -4.12 9.56
C ILE A 143 -5.67 -3.64 9.41
N HIS A 144 -6.36 -3.50 10.53
CA HIS A 144 -7.71 -2.96 10.59
C HIS A 144 -7.93 -2.26 11.92
N ASP A 145 -8.40 -1.02 11.86
CA ASP A 145 -8.75 -0.24 13.04
C ASP A 145 -7.62 -0.12 14.07
N GLY A 146 -6.40 0.12 13.59
CA GLY A 146 -5.19 0.17 14.42
C GLY A 146 -4.81 -1.16 15.07
N THR A 147 -5.36 -2.29 14.61
CA THR A 147 -5.01 -3.65 15.05
C THR A 147 -4.37 -4.42 13.90
N VAL A 148 -3.21 -5.01 14.14
CA VAL A 148 -2.52 -5.88 13.18
C VAL A 148 -2.75 -7.34 13.56
N TYR A 149 -3.20 -8.13 12.60
CA TYR A 149 -3.39 -9.57 12.74
C TYR A 149 -2.23 -10.29 12.05
N VAL A 150 -1.48 -11.06 12.83
CA VAL A 150 -0.31 -11.81 12.39
C VAL A 150 -0.50 -13.30 12.68
N TRP A 151 -0.12 -14.16 11.75
CA TRP A 151 -0.05 -15.60 11.99
C TRP A 151 1.39 -16.05 12.30
N GLN A 152 1.57 -16.72 13.43
CA GLN A 152 2.88 -17.20 13.89
C GLN A 152 2.69 -18.42 14.79
N ASP A 153 3.53 -19.45 14.65
CA ASP A 153 3.54 -20.65 15.50
C ASP A 153 2.15 -21.29 15.69
N ALA A 154 1.43 -21.45 14.58
CA ALA A 154 0.06 -21.97 14.55
C ALA A 154 -0.97 -21.14 15.34
N ARG A 155 -0.72 -19.84 15.55
CA ARG A 155 -1.58 -18.92 16.29
C ARG A 155 -1.84 -17.63 15.52
N LEU A 156 -3.07 -17.15 15.60
CA LEU A 156 -3.43 -15.80 15.21
C LEU A 156 -3.19 -14.86 16.40
N ARG A 157 -2.38 -13.82 16.20
CA ARG A 157 -2.04 -12.82 17.20
C ARG A 157 -2.61 -11.47 16.76
N ALA A 158 -3.12 -10.70 17.71
CA ALA A 158 -3.61 -9.35 17.49
C ALA A 158 -2.68 -8.36 18.19
N LEU A 159 -2.06 -7.47 17.42
CA LEU A 159 -1.07 -6.52 17.89
C LEU A 159 -1.62 -5.10 17.71
N ASP A 160 -1.29 -4.19 18.62
CA ASP A 160 -1.51 -2.77 18.41
C ASP A 160 -0.60 -2.26 17.27
N ALA A 161 -1.18 -1.57 16.28
CA ALA A 161 -0.46 -1.19 15.07
C ALA A 161 0.69 -0.21 15.30
N ARG A 162 0.63 0.63 16.34
CA ARG A 162 1.68 1.61 16.61
C ARG A 162 2.80 1.04 17.46
N THR A 163 2.50 0.09 18.34
CA THR A 163 3.45 -0.40 19.34
C THR A 163 3.94 -1.83 19.12
N GLY A 164 3.20 -2.64 18.35
CA GLY A 164 3.50 -4.06 18.14
C GLY A 164 3.22 -4.93 19.38
N LEU A 165 2.65 -4.35 20.44
CA LEU A 165 2.28 -5.09 21.65
C LEU A 165 0.97 -5.85 21.42
N GLU A 166 0.88 -7.04 22.00
CA GLU A 166 -0.32 -7.87 21.93
C GLU A 166 -1.49 -7.20 22.68
N ARG A 167 -2.69 -7.26 22.09
CA ARG A 167 -3.93 -6.72 22.67
C ARG A 167 -4.70 -7.78 23.46
#